data_AF-A0A1W7CZ43-F1
#
_entry.id   AF-A0A1W7CZ43-F1
#
_cell.length_a   1.000
_cell.length_b   1.000
_cell.length_c   1.000
_cell.angle_alpha   90.00
_cell.angle_beta   90.00
_cell.angle_gamma   90.00
#
_symmetry.space_group_name_H-M   'P 1'
#
loop_
_entity.id
_entity.type
_entity.pdbx_description
1 polymer ?
#
loop_
_entity_poly.entity_id
_entity_poly.type
_entity_poly.pdbx_seq_one_letter_code
_entity_poly.pdbx_strand_id
1 'polypeptide(L)'
;MFVRATTYRAVLAQLAEARAQAGDLAGEMARARDEGAGAEERAVAVAAELAQVREELAQARAEADRVEGALLLEAEDRVALRMLLRTARRQARADRVHVLFHRGEVHSLHATVEAAEAAAEAEGAPRSGWTSHRPGAAPPPADQVAWRIQPMTVGGVQ
;
A
#
# COMPACT_ATOMS: atom_id res chain seq x y z
N MET A 1 86.07 -53.80 -20.21
CA MET A 1 84.73 -54.33 -19.87
C MET A 1 83.93 -53.40 -18.94
N PHE A 2 84.57 -52.73 -17.97
CA PHE A 2 83.92 -51.84 -16.99
C PHE A 2 83.13 -50.63 -17.56
N VAL A 3 83.62 -50.00 -18.63
CA VAL A 3 82.97 -48.79 -19.24
C VAL A 3 81.59 -49.09 -19.86
N ARG A 4 81.37 -50.30 -20.37
CA ARG A 4 80.05 -50.71 -20.90
C ARG A 4 79.04 -50.99 -19.77
N ALA A 5 79.49 -51.47 -18.62
CA ALA A 5 78.62 -51.73 -17.49
C ALA A 5 78.16 -50.44 -16.79
N THR A 6 79.03 -49.42 -16.70
CA THR A 6 78.69 -48.11 -16.13
C THR A 6 77.72 -47.32 -17.02
N THR A 7 77.95 -47.32 -18.34
CA THR A 7 77.03 -46.69 -19.30
C THR A 7 75.66 -47.37 -19.32
N TYR A 8 75.61 -48.71 -19.31
CA TYR A 8 74.35 -49.44 -19.20
C TYR A 8 73.58 -49.14 -17.92
N ARG A 9 74.26 -49.07 -16.76
CA ARG A 9 73.65 -48.67 -15.49
C ARG A 9 73.12 -47.23 -15.51
N ALA A 10 73.85 -46.30 -16.12
CA ALA A 10 73.42 -44.92 -16.26
C ALA A 10 72.14 -44.81 -17.12
N VAL A 11 72.05 -45.55 -18.21
CA VAL A 11 70.84 -45.61 -19.06
C VAL A 11 69.65 -46.20 -18.29
N LEU A 12 69.86 -47.25 -17.50
CA LEU A 12 68.79 -47.81 -16.65
C LEU A 12 68.32 -46.82 -15.59
N ALA A 13 69.23 -46.07 -14.96
CA ALA A 13 68.88 -45.04 -14.00
C ALA A 13 68.07 -43.90 -14.65
N GLN A 14 68.49 -43.44 -15.84
CA GLN A 14 67.76 -42.43 -16.60
C GLN A 14 66.37 -42.92 -17.04
N LEU A 15 66.24 -44.19 -17.43
CA LEU A 15 64.95 -44.78 -17.77
C LEU A 15 64.02 -44.88 -16.55
N ALA A 16 64.57 -45.24 -15.38
CA ALA A 16 63.82 -45.29 -14.13
C ALA A 16 63.33 -43.89 -13.71
N GLU A 17 64.19 -42.88 -13.81
CA GLU A 17 63.87 -41.48 -13.54
C GLU A 17 62.79 -40.96 -14.51
N ALA A 18 62.96 -41.17 -15.82
CA ALA A 18 61.98 -40.78 -16.82
C ALA A 18 60.62 -41.47 -16.60
N ARG A 19 60.62 -42.73 -16.14
CA ARG A 19 59.40 -43.45 -15.79
C ARG A 19 58.72 -42.88 -14.55
N ALA A 20 59.50 -42.48 -13.53
CA ALA A 20 58.97 -41.82 -12.34
C ALA A 20 58.32 -40.48 -12.72
N GLN A 21 59.03 -39.65 -13.47
CA GLN A 21 58.54 -38.36 -13.96
C GLN A 21 57.28 -38.52 -14.82
N ALA A 22 57.22 -39.52 -15.71
CA ALA A 22 56.02 -39.80 -16.49
C ALA A 22 54.84 -40.24 -15.62
N GLY A 23 55.10 -40.96 -14.52
CA GLY A 23 54.08 -41.33 -13.52
C GLY A 23 53.54 -40.11 -12.78
N ASP A 24 54.42 -39.21 -12.34
CA ASP A 24 54.05 -37.98 -11.64
C ASP A 24 53.22 -37.06 -12.54
N LEU A 25 53.68 -36.83 -13.78
CA LEU A 25 52.94 -36.04 -14.78
C LEU A 25 51.56 -36.66 -15.09
N ALA A 26 51.47 -37.98 -15.19
CA ALA A 26 50.18 -38.65 -15.39
C ALA A 26 49.25 -38.44 -14.18
N GLY A 27 49.79 -38.45 -12.97
CA GLY A 27 49.06 -38.15 -11.74
C GLY A 27 48.58 -36.69 -11.67
N GLU A 28 49.43 -35.73 -12.03
CA GLU A 28 49.06 -34.31 -12.11
C GLU A 28 47.98 -34.08 -13.17
N MET A 29 48.10 -34.70 -14.34
CA MET A 29 47.09 -34.62 -15.39
C MET A 29 45.75 -35.24 -14.98
N ALA A 30 45.76 -36.31 -14.18
CA ALA A 30 44.52 -36.89 -13.65
C ALA A 30 43.85 -35.91 -12.67
N ARG A 31 44.60 -35.35 -11.72
CA ARG A 31 44.08 -34.34 -10.76
C ARG A 31 43.53 -33.11 -11.47
N ALA A 32 44.24 -32.57 -12.46
CA ALA A 32 43.78 -31.42 -13.22
C ALA A 32 42.48 -31.69 -13.99
N ARG A 33 42.29 -32.92 -14.48
CA ARG A 33 41.02 -33.32 -15.13
C ARG A 33 39.88 -33.39 -14.12
N ASP A 34 40.11 -34.01 -12.96
CA ASP A 34 39.09 -34.12 -11.91
C ASP A 34 38.70 -32.73 -11.36
N GLU A 35 39.67 -31.85 -11.16
CA GLU A 35 39.45 -30.46 -10.78
C GLU A 35 38.65 -29.69 -11.85
N GLY A 36 38.99 -29.90 -13.12
CA GLY A 36 38.28 -29.32 -14.26
C GLY A 36 36.82 -29.76 -14.34
N ALA A 37 36.57 -31.07 -14.20
CA ALA A 37 35.22 -31.63 -14.15
C ALA A 37 34.42 -31.05 -12.97
N GLY A 38 35.01 -31.01 -11.78
CA GLY A 38 34.36 -30.42 -10.60
C GLY A 38 34.10 -28.92 -10.74
N ALA A 39 34.96 -28.18 -11.46
CA ALA A 39 34.74 -26.77 -11.74
C ALA A 39 33.60 -26.56 -12.74
N GLU A 40 33.49 -27.41 -13.76
CA GLU A 40 32.39 -27.38 -14.74
C GLU A 40 31.05 -27.69 -14.07
N GLU A 41 30.97 -28.71 -13.22
CA GLU A 41 29.76 -29.03 -12.45
C GLU A 41 29.32 -27.86 -11.56
N ARG A 42 30.27 -27.21 -10.86
CA ARG A 42 29.98 -26.02 -10.05
C ARG A 42 29.50 -24.85 -10.91
N ALA A 43 30.08 -24.64 -12.09
CA ALA A 43 29.66 -23.58 -13.01
C ALA A 43 28.23 -23.81 -13.51
N VAL A 44 27.86 -25.05 -13.83
CA VAL A 44 26.50 -25.43 -14.22
C VAL A 44 25.53 -25.20 -13.06
N ALA A 45 25.88 -25.62 -11.83
CA ALA A 45 25.04 -25.41 -10.66
C ALA A 45 24.81 -23.91 -10.40
N VAL A 46 25.87 -23.09 -10.41
CA VAL A 46 25.74 -21.63 -10.22
C VAL A 46 24.91 -20.99 -11.33
N ALA A 47 25.03 -21.45 -12.58
CA ALA A 47 24.22 -20.94 -13.68
C ALA A 47 22.73 -21.25 -13.49
N ALA A 48 22.39 -22.45 -13.00
CA ALA A 48 21.01 -22.83 -12.67
C ALA A 48 20.44 -21.97 -11.53
N GLU A 49 21.19 -21.79 -10.44
CA GLU A 49 20.79 -20.93 -9.33
C GLU A 49 20.59 -19.48 -9.78
N LEU A 50 21.49 -18.95 -10.63
CA LEU A 50 21.37 -17.60 -11.17
C LEU A 50 20.12 -17.45 -12.06
N ALA A 51 19.77 -18.48 -12.84
CA ALA A 51 18.55 -18.49 -13.63
C ALA A 51 17.31 -18.47 -12.73
N GLN A 52 17.30 -19.27 -11.66
CA GLN A 52 16.22 -19.30 -10.69
C GLN A 52 16.05 -17.93 -9.98
N VAL A 53 17.13 -17.34 -9.48
CA VAL A 53 17.09 -16.03 -8.81
C VAL A 53 16.59 -14.93 -9.76
N ARG A 54 16.94 -15.00 -11.06
CA ARG A 54 16.42 -14.05 -12.06
C ARG A 54 14.93 -14.19 -12.28
N GLU A 55 14.42 -15.42 -12.31
CA GLU A 55 12.99 -15.70 -12.44
C GLU A 55 12.22 -15.21 -11.20
N GLU A 56 12.72 -15.52 -10.00
CA GLU A 56 12.14 -15.04 -8.73
C GLU A 56 12.12 -13.51 -8.67
N LEU A 57 13.20 -12.85 -9.11
CA LEU A 57 13.26 -11.38 -9.20
C LEU A 57 12.24 -10.81 -10.19
N ALA A 58 12.05 -11.46 -11.35
CA ALA A 58 11.05 -11.05 -12.33
C ALA A 58 9.63 -11.17 -11.77
N GLN A 59 9.33 -12.26 -11.06
CA GLN A 59 8.05 -12.48 -10.40
C GLN A 59 7.79 -11.46 -9.29
N ALA A 60 8.80 -11.18 -8.46
CA ALA A 60 8.70 -10.18 -7.39
C ALA A 60 8.44 -8.77 -7.94
N ARG A 61 9.08 -8.40 -9.06
CA ARG A 61 8.82 -7.12 -9.74
C ARG A 61 7.40 -7.04 -10.29
N ALA A 62 6.93 -8.10 -10.94
CA ALA A 62 5.57 -8.14 -11.47
C ALA A 62 4.50 -8.07 -10.35
N GLU A 63 4.74 -8.67 -9.19
CA GLU A 63 3.87 -8.50 -8.02
C GLU A 63 3.91 -7.06 -7.48
N ALA A 64 5.10 -6.48 -7.36
CA ALA A 64 5.26 -5.09 -6.90
C ALA A 64 4.50 -4.11 -7.80
N ASP A 65 4.64 -4.24 -9.13
CA ASP A 65 3.93 -3.41 -10.11
C ASP A 65 2.40 -3.57 -9.98
N ARG A 66 1.91 -4.81 -9.75
CA ARG A 66 0.48 -5.06 -9.52
C ARG A 66 -0.02 -4.40 -8.23
N VAL A 67 0.71 -4.52 -7.13
CA VAL A 67 0.35 -3.91 -5.85
C VAL A 67 0.37 -2.39 -5.95
N GLU A 68 1.38 -1.82 -6.60
CA GLU A 68 1.47 -0.37 -6.83
C GLU A 68 0.27 0.13 -7.64
N GLY A 69 -0.09 -0.55 -8.73
CA GLY A 69 -1.27 -0.23 -9.52
C GLY A 69 -2.57 -0.28 -8.71
N ALA A 70 -2.73 -1.29 -7.85
CA ALA A 70 -3.91 -1.42 -6.98
C ALA A 70 -3.99 -0.27 -5.94
N LEU A 71 -2.85 0.13 -5.36
CA LEU A 71 -2.79 1.24 -4.39
C LEU A 71 -3.12 2.59 -5.03
N LEU A 72 -2.67 2.82 -6.27
CA LEU A 72 -3.02 4.03 -7.02
C LEU A 72 -4.53 4.10 -7.28
N LEU A 73 -5.14 2.99 -7.71
CA LEU A 73 -6.59 2.93 -7.93
C LEU A 73 -7.37 3.18 -6.63
N GLU A 74 -6.96 2.56 -5.51
CA GLU A 74 -7.60 2.81 -4.22
C GLU A 74 -7.46 4.28 -3.77
N ALA A 75 -6.33 4.92 -4.07
CA ALA A 75 -6.13 6.33 -3.78
C ALA A 75 -7.08 7.22 -4.61
N GLU A 76 -7.26 6.93 -5.90
CA GLU A 76 -8.20 7.61 -6.79
C GLU A 76 -9.65 7.44 -6.30
N ASP A 77 -10.05 6.20 -5.98
CA ASP A 77 -11.37 5.88 -5.45
C ASP A 77 -11.66 6.62 -4.14
N ARG A 78 -10.67 6.72 -3.25
CA ARG A 78 -10.81 7.44 -1.99
C ARG A 78 -10.97 8.95 -2.22
N VAL A 79 -10.31 9.53 -3.22
CA VAL A 79 -10.49 10.93 -3.62
C VAL A 79 -11.90 11.13 -4.19
N ALA A 80 -12.34 10.27 -5.09
CA ALA A 80 -13.68 10.30 -5.67
C ALA A 80 -14.76 10.21 -4.58
N LEU A 81 -14.63 9.24 -3.65
CA LEU A 81 -15.54 9.09 -2.51
C LEU A 81 -15.58 10.34 -1.65
N ARG A 82 -14.44 10.96 -1.35
CA ARG A 82 -14.39 12.23 -0.58
C ARG A 82 -15.09 13.37 -1.32
N MET A 83 -15.02 13.43 -2.65
CA MET A 83 -15.73 14.43 -3.44
C MET A 83 -17.24 14.17 -3.44
N LEU A 84 -17.66 12.93 -3.61
CA LEU A 84 -19.07 12.52 -3.53
C LEU A 84 -19.66 12.83 -2.16
N LEU A 85 -18.98 12.47 -1.07
CA LEU A 85 -19.41 12.78 0.29
C LEU A 85 -19.47 14.30 0.55
N ARG A 86 -18.53 15.08 0.01
CA ARG A 86 -18.59 16.55 0.09
C ARG A 86 -19.81 17.11 -0.64
N THR A 87 -20.13 16.56 -1.81
CA THR A 87 -21.29 16.96 -2.61
C THR A 87 -22.59 16.60 -1.91
N ALA A 88 -22.71 15.36 -1.43
CA ALA A 88 -23.87 14.89 -0.66
C ALA A 88 -24.08 15.71 0.61
N ARG A 89 -23.01 16.05 1.36
CA ARG A 89 -23.11 16.95 2.53
C ARG A 89 -23.55 18.36 2.16
N ARG A 90 -23.11 18.88 1.02
CA ARG A 90 -23.53 20.20 0.52
C ARG A 90 -25.00 20.19 0.13
N GLN A 91 -25.47 19.15 -0.57
CA GLN A 91 -26.88 18.95 -0.91
C GLN A 91 -27.74 18.83 0.35
N ALA A 92 -27.37 17.98 1.30
CA ALA A 92 -28.09 17.84 2.57
C ALA A 92 -28.16 19.13 3.40
N ARG A 93 -27.21 20.06 3.21
CA ARG A 93 -27.26 21.41 3.80
C ARG A 93 -28.17 22.35 3.02
N ALA A 94 -28.18 22.26 1.69
CA ALA A 94 -29.06 23.07 0.84
C ALA A 94 -30.54 22.69 1.05
N ASP A 95 -30.81 21.42 1.33
CA ASP A 95 -32.17 20.92 1.61
C ASP A 95 -32.64 21.23 3.04
N ARG A 96 -31.89 22.01 3.82
CA ARG A 96 -32.24 22.38 5.20
C ARG A 96 -32.92 23.74 5.23
N VAL A 97 -34.13 23.77 5.80
CA VAL A 97 -34.89 25.00 6.08
C VAL A 97 -35.02 25.18 7.59
N HIS A 98 -35.04 26.41 8.04
CA HIS A 98 -35.16 26.78 9.44
C HIS A 98 -36.58 27.29 9.69
N VAL A 99 -37.32 26.56 10.53
CA VAL A 99 -38.72 26.88 10.87
C VAL A 99 -38.74 27.65 12.18
N LEU A 100 -39.34 28.83 12.16
CA LEU A 100 -39.61 29.64 13.35
C LEU A 100 -40.99 29.29 13.90
N PHE A 101 -41.04 28.91 15.17
CA PHE A 101 -42.26 28.65 15.93
C PHE A 101 -42.51 29.74 16.97
N HIS A 102 -43.77 30.10 17.16
CA HIS A 102 -44.23 30.94 18.27
C HIS A 102 -45.27 30.16 19.09
N ARG A 103 -44.98 29.91 20.37
CA ARG A 103 -45.81 29.08 21.28
C ARG A 103 -46.24 27.73 20.69
N GLY A 104 -45.36 27.13 19.90
CA GLY A 104 -45.58 25.83 19.26
C GLY A 104 -46.32 25.85 17.92
N GLU A 105 -46.80 27.00 17.45
CA GLU A 105 -47.34 27.14 16.10
C GLU A 105 -46.27 27.61 15.11
N VAL A 106 -46.35 27.15 13.86
CA VAL A 106 -45.42 27.57 12.80
C VAL A 106 -45.71 29.02 12.43
N HIS A 107 -44.70 29.88 12.57
CA HIS A 107 -44.80 31.29 12.21
C HIS A 107 -44.25 31.56 10.80
N SER A 108 -43.01 31.13 10.53
CA SER A 108 -42.33 31.43 9.25
C SER A 108 -41.20 30.44 8.93
N LEU A 109 -40.82 30.38 7.65
CA LEU A 109 -39.79 29.49 7.10
C LEU A 109 -38.65 30.30 6.51
N HIS A 110 -37.41 29.90 6.80
CA HIS A 110 -36.20 30.64 6.41
C HIS A 110 -35.13 29.73 5.83
N ALA A 111 -34.41 30.19 4.80
CA ALA A 111 -33.32 29.44 4.21
C ALA A 111 -32.10 29.34 5.14
N THR A 112 -31.88 30.31 6.02
CA THR A 112 -30.73 30.34 6.95
C THR A 112 -31.18 30.55 8.39
N VAL A 113 -30.32 30.16 9.34
CA VAL A 113 -30.58 30.36 10.78
C VAL A 113 -30.61 31.85 11.07
N GLU A 114 -29.67 32.61 10.51
CA GLU A 114 -29.53 34.04 10.73
C GLU A 114 -30.76 34.83 10.26
N ALA A 115 -31.40 34.40 9.18
CA ALA A 115 -32.65 35.01 8.72
C ALA A 115 -33.83 34.70 9.67
N ALA A 116 -33.90 33.47 10.19
CA ALA A 116 -34.90 33.10 11.19
C ALA A 116 -34.70 33.85 12.52
N GLU A 117 -33.45 34.04 12.93
CA GLU A 117 -33.05 34.82 14.10
C GLU A 117 -33.43 36.30 13.94
N ALA A 118 -33.06 36.92 12.82
CA ALA A 118 -33.43 38.31 12.53
C ALA A 118 -34.95 38.52 12.48
N ALA A 119 -35.70 37.57 11.92
CA ALA A 119 -37.16 37.61 11.92
C ALA A 119 -37.73 37.48 13.34
N ALA A 120 -37.18 36.59 14.16
CA ALA A 120 -37.60 36.47 15.55
C ALA A 120 -37.31 37.75 16.36
N GLU A 121 -36.17 38.42 16.14
CA GLU A 121 -35.85 39.71 16.78
C GLU A 121 -36.81 40.82 16.37
N ALA A 122 -37.15 40.92 15.09
CA ALA A 122 -38.09 41.90 14.58
C ALA A 122 -39.48 41.78 15.23
N GLU A 123 -39.89 40.54 15.55
CA GLU A 123 -41.14 40.22 16.25
C GLU A 123 -41.02 40.26 17.79
N GLY A 124 -39.87 40.70 18.32
CA GLY A 124 -39.66 40.94 19.75
C GLY A 124 -39.20 39.73 20.57
N ALA A 125 -38.63 38.69 19.94
CA ALA A 125 -38.07 37.55 20.64
C ALA A 125 -36.77 37.92 21.42
N PRO A 126 -36.64 37.50 22.70
CA PRO A 126 -35.41 37.70 23.45
C PRO A 126 -34.27 36.79 22.95
N ARG A 127 -33.08 37.37 22.73
CA ARG A 127 -31.87 36.66 22.26
C ARG A 127 -31.40 35.51 23.19
N SER A 128 -31.83 35.51 24.45
CA SER A 128 -31.52 34.46 25.42
C SER A 128 -32.32 33.16 25.24
N GLY A 129 -33.35 33.16 24.37
CA GLY A 129 -34.27 32.03 24.17
C GLY A 129 -33.90 31.07 23.04
N TRP A 130 -32.90 31.38 22.21
CA TRP A 130 -32.49 30.56 21.06
C TRP A 130 -31.64 29.37 21.53
N THR A 131 -32.26 28.45 22.26
CA THR A 131 -31.54 27.33 22.87
C THR A 131 -30.81 26.53 21.79
N SER A 132 -29.49 26.42 21.98
CA SER A 132 -28.55 25.66 21.17
C SER A 132 -28.89 24.18 21.24
N HIS A 133 -29.84 23.77 20.42
CA HIS A 133 -30.27 22.39 20.34
C HIS A 133 -29.12 21.52 19.80
N ARG A 134 -28.56 20.67 20.67
CA ARG A 134 -27.60 19.64 20.23
C ARG A 134 -28.31 18.72 19.23
N PRO A 135 -27.71 18.42 18.08
CA PRO A 135 -28.26 17.44 17.15
C PRO A 135 -28.51 16.11 17.87
N GLY A 136 -29.77 15.66 17.93
CA GLY A 136 -30.17 14.39 18.53
C GLY A 136 -30.79 14.45 19.94
N ALA A 137 -30.90 15.63 20.57
CA ALA A 137 -31.68 15.75 21.80
C ALA A 137 -33.19 15.83 21.48
N ALA A 138 -34.08 15.39 22.39
CA ALA A 138 -35.50 15.67 22.24
C ALA A 138 -35.75 17.17 22.51
N PRO A 139 -36.44 17.92 21.62
CA PRO A 139 -36.71 19.32 21.87
C PRO A 139 -37.65 19.45 23.09
N PRO A 140 -37.48 20.50 23.94
CA PRO A 140 -38.45 20.78 24.99
C PRO A 140 -39.83 21.03 24.37
N PRO A 141 -40.91 20.67 25.09
CA PRO A 141 -42.26 20.79 24.57
C PRO A 141 -42.59 22.27 24.26
N ALA A 142 -43.32 22.46 23.16
CA ALA A 142 -43.38 23.73 22.44
C ALA A 142 -44.19 24.83 23.14
N ASP A 143 -44.92 24.45 24.19
CA ASP A 143 -45.68 25.29 25.11
C ASP A 143 -44.79 26.03 26.13
N GLN A 144 -43.58 25.53 26.39
CA GLN A 144 -42.68 26.08 27.40
C GLN A 144 -41.76 27.18 26.88
N VAL A 145 -41.63 27.32 25.55
CA VAL A 145 -40.72 28.30 24.92
C VAL A 145 -41.51 29.18 23.95
N ALA A 146 -41.55 30.48 24.23
CA ALA A 146 -42.32 31.44 23.43
C ALA A 146 -41.85 31.49 21.97
N TRP A 147 -40.54 31.40 21.70
CA TRP A 147 -39.95 31.45 20.36
C TRP A 147 -38.92 30.34 20.17
N ARG A 148 -39.01 29.59 19.07
CA ARG A 148 -38.10 28.46 18.79
C ARG A 148 -37.74 28.38 17.31
N ILE A 149 -36.45 28.24 17.00
CA ILE A 149 -35.96 27.98 15.65
C ILE A 149 -35.54 26.51 15.55
N GLN A 150 -36.11 25.78 14.60
CA GLN A 150 -35.79 24.36 14.39
C GLN A 150 -35.37 24.10 12.95
N PRO A 151 -34.19 23.48 12.71
CA PRO A 151 -33.81 23.04 11.38
C PRO A 151 -34.65 21.80 10.98
N MET A 152 -35.22 21.83 9.78
CA MET A 152 -35.93 20.73 9.15
C MET A 152 -35.37 20.48 7.75
N THR A 153 -35.41 19.23 7.30
CA THR A 153 -34.99 18.86 5.94
C THR A 153 -36.20 18.82 5.02
N VAL A 154 -36.11 19.47 3.88
CA VAL A 154 -37.14 19.51 2.84
C VAL A 154 -36.90 18.33 1.90
N GLY A 155 -37.82 17.36 1.84
CA GLY A 155 -37.75 16.23 0.91
C GLY A 155 -37.49 14.84 1.49
N GLY A 156 -37.73 14.60 2.79
CA GLY A 156 -37.73 13.24 3.32
C GLY A 156 -39.08 12.55 3.09
N VAL A 157 -39.12 11.57 2.17
CA VAL A 157 -40.04 10.43 2.31
C VAL A 157 -39.63 9.74 3.60
N GLN A 158 -40.54 9.70 4.59
CA GLN A 158 -40.39 8.85 5.77
C GLN A 158 -40.60 7.39 5.38
#